data_AF-A0A417LFH3-F1
#
_entry.id   AF-A0A417LFH3-F1
#
_cell.length_a   1.000
_cell.length_b   1.000
_cell.length_c   1.000
_cell.angle_alpha   90.00
_cell.angle_beta   90.00
_cell.angle_gamma   90.00
#
_symmetry.space_group_name_H-M   'P 1'
#
loop_
_entity.id
_entity.type
_entity.pdbx_description
1 polymer ?
#
loop_
_entity_poly.entity_id
_entity_poly.type
_entity_poly.pdbx_seq_one_letter_code
_entity_poly.pdbx_strand_id
1 'polypeptide(L)'
;MKRLNKKTGIAIFTAVMAILAVIILVYHNPLANPQDELLKKVIACVLIVAAVIAFIRLYDKITVLPVELYQNRRLIWKLAKSDFKKRYAGSYMGAFWAMVQPVITVAMYWVVFVIIFPNRTGYASGGVEGVPYILFLTAGLVPWFYFSEALTSAMVSLLEYNYLVKKVVFKISILPIIKIIAATFIHAFFVLVLLIVAALNGYYPSLYTLQVFYYSFCMFVFVLALSYTTCSVVIFFRDLQSIVNIFLQVGMWATPVLWNINDFPMKLQMIVKINPLVYIVEGYRSAVYGKQWFWEDFYSTVYFWIITVVLFGIGALIFKKLKIHFADIM
;
A
#
# COMPACT_ATOMS: atom_id res chain seq x y z
N MET A 1 10.99 -24.15 8.34
CA MET A 1 11.76 -23.59 7.20
C MET A 1 13.17 -23.40 7.71
N LYS A 2 14.14 -24.20 7.22
CA LYS A 2 15.56 -23.98 7.56
C LYS A 2 15.91 -22.56 7.12
N ARG A 3 16.61 -21.78 7.96
CA ARG A 3 17.10 -20.44 7.58
C ARG A 3 17.83 -20.58 6.24
N LEU A 4 17.40 -19.87 5.21
CA LEU A 4 18.16 -19.76 3.97
C LEU A 4 19.59 -19.35 4.35
N ASN A 5 20.58 -20.06 3.82
CA ASN A 5 21.97 -19.71 4.06
C ASN A 5 22.20 -18.28 3.53
N LYS A 6 22.89 -17.43 4.30
CA LYS A 6 23.16 -16.03 3.95
C LYS A 6 23.69 -15.87 2.53
N LYS A 7 24.62 -16.76 2.14
CA LYS A 7 25.19 -16.79 0.77
C LYS A 7 24.11 -17.03 -0.29
N THR A 8 23.22 -17.98 -0.07
CA THR A 8 22.12 -18.31 -0.99
C THR A 8 21.11 -17.19 -1.09
N GLY A 9 20.73 -16.56 0.03
CA GLY A 9 19.79 -15.43 0.03
C GLY A 9 20.34 -14.20 -0.68
N ILE A 10 21.62 -13.89 -0.48
CA ILE A 10 22.31 -12.83 -1.22
C ILE A 10 22.35 -13.16 -2.72
N ALA A 11 22.74 -14.39 -3.08
CA ALA A 11 22.84 -14.82 -4.48
C ALA A 11 21.50 -14.72 -5.23
N ILE A 12 20.39 -15.15 -4.60
CA ILE A 12 19.06 -15.04 -5.19
C ILE A 12 18.68 -13.57 -5.40
N PHE A 13 18.88 -12.71 -4.39
CA PHE A 13 18.55 -11.29 -4.49
C PHE A 13 19.37 -10.61 -5.59
N THR A 14 20.68 -10.85 -5.64
CA THR A 14 21.56 -10.30 -6.69
C THR A 14 21.15 -10.78 -8.08
N ALA A 15 20.76 -12.05 -8.23
CA ALA A 15 20.32 -12.61 -9.50
C ALA A 15 19.00 -11.96 -9.98
N VAL A 16 18.02 -11.80 -9.09
CA VAL A 16 16.75 -11.13 -9.42
C VAL A 16 16.99 -9.67 -9.82
N MET A 17 17.83 -8.94 -9.08
CA MET A 17 18.17 -7.56 -9.39
C MET A 17 18.95 -7.43 -10.71
N ALA A 18 19.82 -8.39 -11.03
CA ALA A 18 20.51 -8.44 -12.31
C ALA A 18 19.55 -8.71 -13.47
N ILE A 19 18.61 -9.66 -13.32
CA ILE A 19 17.56 -9.91 -14.31
C ILE A 19 16.72 -8.65 -14.52
N LEU A 20 16.33 -7.97 -13.43
CA LEU A 20 15.58 -6.71 -13.51
C LEU A 20 16.35 -5.64 -14.28
N ALA A 21 17.66 -5.48 -14.02
CA ALA A 21 18.52 -4.56 -14.75
C ALA A 21 18.60 -4.90 -16.24
N VAL A 22 18.73 -6.19 -16.59
CA VAL A 22 18.72 -6.65 -17.98
C VAL A 22 17.38 -6.33 -18.65
N ILE A 23 16.25 -6.60 -18.00
CA ILE A 23 14.92 -6.27 -18.54
C ILE A 23 14.80 -4.77 -18.78
N ILE A 24 15.26 -3.92 -17.85
CA ILE A 24 15.23 -2.46 -18.01
C ILE A 24 16.10 -2.00 -19.18
N LEU A 25 17.27 -2.61 -19.38
CA LEU A 25 18.18 -2.25 -20.47
C LEU A 25 17.62 -2.68 -21.84
N VAL A 26 16.99 -3.85 -21.91
CA VAL A 26 16.41 -4.44 -23.14
C VAL A 26 15.08 -3.79 -23.51
N TYR A 27 14.28 -3.35 -22.54
CA TYR A 27 13.00 -2.71 -22.79
C TYR A 27 13.19 -1.41 -23.59
N HIS A 28 12.57 -1.30 -24.76
CA HIS A 28 12.65 -0.13 -25.62
C HIS A 28 11.26 0.48 -25.81
N ASN A 29 11.14 1.79 -25.57
CA ASN A 29 9.88 2.50 -25.76
C ASN A 29 9.97 3.35 -27.04
N PRO A 30 9.36 2.91 -28.16
CA PRO A 30 9.48 3.60 -29.45
C PRO A 30 8.84 5.01 -29.46
N LEU A 31 8.05 5.34 -28.44
CA LEU A 31 7.38 6.64 -28.31
C LEU A 31 8.16 7.63 -27.41
N ALA A 32 9.25 7.20 -26.78
CA ALA A 32 10.05 8.04 -25.88
C ALA A 32 11.19 8.73 -26.63
N ASN A 33 11.54 9.95 -26.20
CA ASN A 33 12.77 10.59 -26.66
C ASN A 33 13.99 9.71 -26.28
N PRO A 34 14.87 9.34 -27.22
CA PRO A 34 16.02 8.47 -26.94
C PRO A 34 16.91 8.93 -25.78
N GLN A 35 17.08 10.24 -25.60
CA GLN A 35 17.88 10.79 -24.50
C GLN A 35 17.20 10.61 -23.14
N ASP A 36 15.88 10.83 -23.06
CA ASP A 36 15.10 10.65 -21.82
C ASP A 36 14.98 9.17 -21.44
N GLU A 37 14.86 8.28 -22.43
CA GLU A 37 14.86 6.84 -22.21
C GLU A 37 16.21 6.36 -21.66
N LEU A 38 17.32 6.80 -22.27
CA LEU A 38 18.66 6.46 -21.81
C LEU A 38 18.91 6.96 -20.37
N LEU A 39 18.52 8.20 -20.07
CA LEU A 39 18.67 8.78 -18.73
C LEU A 39 17.90 7.96 -17.68
N LYS A 40 16.64 7.59 -17.96
CA LYS A 40 15.83 6.75 -17.07
C LYS A 40 16.47 5.38 -16.85
N LYS A 41 17.00 4.75 -17.90
CA LYS A 41 17.69 3.45 -17.82
C LYS A 41 18.94 3.53 -16.93
N VAL A 42 19.76 4.57 -17.11
CA VAL A 42 20.98 4.78 -16.31
C VAL A 42 20.63 4.98 -14.83
N ILE A 43 19.67 5.85 -14.52
CA ILE A 43 19.23 6.09 -13.14
C ILE A 43 18.72 4.80 -12.49
N ALA A 44 17.89 4.03 -13.21
CA ALA A 44 17.37 2.77 -12.72
C ALA A 44 18.49 1.75 -12.43
N CYS A 45 19.49 1.63 -13.30
CA CYS A 45 20.63 0.74 -13.09
C CYS A 45 21.47 1.15 -11.87
N VAL A 46 21.74 2.45 -11.70
CA VAL A 46 22.47 2.96 -10.52
C VAL A 46 21.72 2.65 -9.22
N LEU A 47 20.40 2.86 -9.20
CA LEU A 47 19.57 2.54 -8.05
C LEU A 47 19.57 1.04 -7.73
N ILE A 48 19.54 0.18 -8.76
CA ILE A 48 19.63 -1.28 -8.60
C ILE A 48 20.96 -1.67 -7.96
N VAL A 49 22.07 -1.14 -8.44
CA VAL A 49 23.41 -1.43 -7.89
C VAL A 49 23.50 -0.95 -6.44
N ALA A 50 23.01 0.26 -6.14
CA ALA A 50 22.97 0.78 -4.78
C ALA A 50 22.12 -0.11 -3.84
N ALA A 51 20.96 -0.58 -4.32
CA ALA A 51 20.08 -1.48 -3.57
C ALA A 51 20.74 -2.84 -3.31
N VAL A 52 21.47 -3.39 -4.28
CA VAL A 52 22.24 -4.64 -4.12
C VAL A 52 23.34 -4.48 -3.06
N ILE A 53 24.12 -3.41 -3.14
CA ILE A 53 25.19 -3.14 -2.15
C ILE A 53 24.60 -2.96 -0.75
N ALA A 54 23.49 -2.21 -0.63
CA ALA A 54 22.80 -2.00 0.63
C ALA A 54 22.26 -3.33 1.20
N PHE A 55 21.64 -4.17 0.37
CA PHE A 55 21.11 -5.46 0.78
C PHE A 55 22.21 -6.41 1.26
N ILE A 56 23.35 -6.48 0.57
CA ILE A 56 24.51 -7.28 0.98
C ILE A 56 25.02 -6.82 2.34
N ARG A 57 25.20 -5.51 2.53
CA ARG A 57 25.72 -4.94 3.80
C ARG A 57 24.75 -5.11 4.97
N LEU A 58 23.44 -5.06 4.72
CA LEU A 58 22.41 -5.02 5.74
C LEU A 58 21.59 -6.32 5.85
N TYR A 59 22.01 -7.39 5.17
CA TYR A 59 21.30 -8.66 5.07
C TYR A 59 20.82 -9.21 6.41
N ASP A 60 21.73 -9.31 7.39
CA ASP A 60 21.44 -9.87 8.72
C ASP A 60 20.52 -8.97 9.55
N LYS A 61 20.36 -7.70 9.16
CA LYS A 61 19.44 -6.77 9.83
C LYS A 61 18.06 -6.83 9.19
N ILE A 62 17.98 -6.82 7.86
CA ILE A 62 16.72 -6.74 7.10
C ILE A 62 15.97 -8.08 7.11
N THR A 63 16.68 -9.22 7.02
CA THR A 63 16.04 -10.54 6.90
C THR A 63 15.42 -11.07 8.20
N VAL A 64 15.74 -10.48 9.35
CA VAL A 64 15.21 -10.93 10.65
C VAL A 64 13.71 -10.79 10.71
N LEU A 65 13.15 -9.65 10.28
CA LEU A 65 11.71 -9.41 10.35
C LEU A 65 10.91 -10.39 9.48
N PRO A 66 11.17 -10.55 8.16
CA PRO A 66 10.46 -11.54 7.34
C PRO A 66 10.52 -12.96 7.91
N VAL A 67 11.67 -13.36 8.46
CA VAL A 67 11.83 -14.69 9.07
C VAL A 67 10.98 -14.81 10.34
N GLU A 68 10.99 -13.81 11.22
CA GLU A 68 10.15 -13.80 12.43
C GLU A 68 8.66 -13.82 12.07
N LEU A 69 8.24 -13.06 11.06
CA LEU A 69 6.85 -13.07 10.57
C LEU A 69 6.44 -14.46 10.09
N TYR A 70 7.26 -15.10 9.27
CA TYR A 70 6.95 -16.43 8.74
C TYR A 70 6.91 -17.51 9.85
N GLN A 71 7.85 -17.47 10.79
CA GLN A 71 7.87 -18.41 11.92
C GLN A 71 6.60 -18.30 12.77
N ASN A 72 6.08 -17.08 12.96
CA ASN A 72 4.92 -16.79 13.81
C ASN A 72 3.59 -16.69 13.04
N ARG A 73 3.53 -17.04 11.75
CA ARG A 73 2.34 -16.89 10.88
C ARG A 73 1.03 -17.44 11.46
N ARG A 74 1.07 -18.58 12.18
CA ARG A 74 -0.12 -19.17 12.83
C ARG A 74 -0.63 -18.31 13.99
N LEU A 75 0.29 -17.79 14.80
CA LEU A 75 -0.02 -16.88 15.90
C LEU A 75 -0.54 -15.55 15.37
N ILE A 76 0.12 -14.99 14.35
CA ILE A 76 -0.30 -13.77 13.65
C ILE A 76 -1.74 -13.91 13.17
N TRP A 77 -2.08 -15.00 12.48
CA TRP A 77 -3.43 -15.23 11.98
C TRP A 77 -4.47 -15.33 13.10
N LYS A 78 -4.15 -16.05 14.18
CA LYS A 78 -5.03 -16.18 15.35
C LYS A 78 -5.28 -14.83 16.01
N LEU A 79 -4.23 -14.04 16.20
CA LEU A 79 -4.32 -12.71 16.80
C LEU A 79 -5.05 -11.72 15.90
N ALA A 80 -4.82 -11.74 14.58
CA ALA A 80 -5.53 -10.87 13.64
C ALA A 80 -7.04 -11.12 13.63
N LYS A 81 -7.46 -12.39 13.64
CA LYS A 81 -8.89 -12.75 13.80
C LYS A 81 -9.45 -12.27 15.13
N SER A 82 -8.69 -12.44 16.21
CA SER A 82 -9.11 -11.96 17.53
C SER A 82 -9.20 -10.44 17.59
N ASP A 83 -8.27 -9.72 16.95
CA ASP A 83 -8.24 -8.26 16.91
C ASP A 83 -9.48 -7.72 16.20
N PHE A 84 -9.78 -8.26 15.01
CA PHE A 84 -10.99 -7.93 14.26
C PHE A 84 -12.27 -8.21 15.06
N LYS A 85 -12.38 -9.40 15.67
CA LYS A 85 -13.57 -9.74 16.48
C LYS A 85 -13.72 -8.83 17.69
N LYS A 86 -12.63 -8.48 18.38
CA LYS A 86 -12.64 -7.61 19.56
C LYS A 86 -13.03 -6.18 19.20
N ARG A 87 -12.54 -5.65 18.08
CA ARG A 87 -12.84 -4.29 17.61
C ARG A 87 -14.34 -4.05 17.44
N TYR A 88 -15.09 -5.10 17.10
CA TYR A 88 -16.53 -5.04 16.90
C TYR A 88 -17.34 -5.75 17.98
N ALA A 89 -16.69 -6.19 19.07
CA ALA A 89 -17.36 -6.78 20.21
C ALA A 89 -18.02 -5.68 21.06
N GLY A 90 -19.21 -5.95 21.59
CA GLY A 90 -19.89 -5.05 22.54
C GLY A 90 -20.70 -3.90 21.92
N SER A 91 -20.71 -3.75 20.59
CA SER A 91 -21.63 -2.85 19.89
C SER A 91 -22.81 -3.63 19.30
N TYR A 92 -24.03 -3.13 19.45
CA TYR A 92 -25.24 -3.75 18.90
C TYR A 92 -25.16 -4.00 17.39
N MET A 93 -24.54 -3.08 16.64
CA MET A 93 -24.34 -3.23 15.19
C MET A 93 -22.91 -3.62 14.80
N GLY A 94 -21.99 -3.75 15.76
CA GLY A 94 -20.66 -4.35 15.56
C GLY A 94 -19.92 -3.87 14.31
N ALA A 95 -19.57 -4.82 13.42
CA ALA A 95 -18.81 -4.58 12.19
C ALA A 95 -19.55 -3.75 11.14
N PHE A 96 -20.89 -3.64 11.24
CA PHE A 96 -21.69 -2.79 10.36
C PHE A 96 -21.23 -1.33 10.42
N TRP A 97 -20.86 -0.82 11.61
CA TRP A 97 -20.43 0.57 11.77
C TRP A 97 -19.17 0.91 10.97
N ALA A 98 -18.23 -0.03 10.82
CA ALA A 98 -17.05 0.18 9.98
C ALA A 98 -17.37 0.23 8.49
N MET A 99 -18.54 -0.27 8.08
CA MET A 99 -19.01 -0.23 6.70
C MET A 99 -19.81 1.05 6.42
N VAL A 100 -20.59 1.50 7.41
CA VAL A 100 -21.48 2.67 7.29
C VAL A 100 -20.71 3.93 6.93
N GLN A 101 -19.62 4.25 7.62
CA GLN A 101 -18.92 5.53 7.42
C GLN A 101 -18.30 5.66 6.00
N PRO A 102 -17.61 4.64 5.45
CA PRO A 102 -17.15 4.69 4.06
C PRO A 102 -18.28 4.69 3.03
N VAL A 103 -19.38 3.96 3.26
CA VAL A 103 -20.54 3.96 2.36
C VAL A 103 -21.20 5.34 2.33
N ILE A 104 -21.39 5.97 3.49
CA ILE A 104 -21.88 7.35 3.59
C ILE A 104 -20.91 8.30 2.87
N THR A 105 -19.61 8.11 3.01
CA THR A 105 -18.61 8.95 2.33
C THR A 105 -18.73 8.85 0.81
N VAL A 106 -18.85 7.63 0.27
CA VAL A 106 -19.10 7.39 -1.16
C VAL A 106 -20.41 8.04 -1.61
N ALA A 107 -21.50 7.83 -0.85
CA ALA A 107 -22.81 8.39 -1.16
C ALA A 107 -22.79 9.93 -1.14
N MET A 108 -22.14 10.54 -0.16
CA MET A 108 -22.00 11.99 -0.04
C MET A 108 -21.22 12.58 -1.21
N TYR A 109 -20.09 11.97 -1.60
CA TYR A 109 -19.37 12.42 -2.79
C TYR A 109 -20.20 12.27 -4.06
N TRP A 110 -20.92 11.17 -4.20
CA TRP A 110 -21.84 10.99 -5.34
C TRP A 110 -22.94 12.05 -5.37
N VAL A 111 -23.61 12.33 -4.24
CA VAL A 111 -24.63 13.38 -4.15
C VAL A 111 -24.03 14.75 -4.54
N VAL A 112 -22.89 15.11 -3.96
CA VAL A 112 -22.26 16.41 -4.23
C VAL A 112 -21.86 16.53 -5.71
N PHE A 113 -21.13 15.57 -6.25
CA PHE A 113 -20.56 15.72 -7.59
C PHE A 113 -21.53 15.36 -8.72
N VAL A 114 -22.51 14.49 -8.50
CA VAL A 114 -23.46 14.06 -9.54
C VAL A 114 -24.78 14.82 -9.46
N ILE A 115 -25.35 14.98 -8.26
CA ILE A 115 -26.67 15.62 -8.09
C ILE A 115 -26.53 17.13 -7.99
N ILE A 116 -25.61 17.64 -7.14
CA ILE A 116 -25.48 19.08 -6.88
C ILE A 116 -24.68 19.77 -7.98
N PHE A 117 -23.63 19.12 -8.50
CA PHE A 117 -22.75 19.68 -9.56
C PHE A 117 -22.78 18.88 -10.88
N PRO A 118 -23.95 18.64 -11.50
CA PRO A 118 -24.08 17.78 -12.68
C PRO A 118 -23.27 18.28 -13.88
N ASN A 119 -23.15 19.60 -14.07
CA ASN A 119 -22.40 20.18 -15.20
C ASN A 119 -20.87 20.04 -15.05
N ARG A 120 -20.38 19.63 -13.87
CA ARG A 120 -18.97 19.29 -13.67
C ARG A 120 -18.72 17.79 -13.80
N THR A 121 -19.75 16.97 -14.02
CA THR A 121 -19.60 15.51 -14.12
C THR A 121 -18.77 15.04 -15.32
N GLY A 122 -18.74 15.81 -16.43
CA GLY A 122 -17.83 15.54 -17.56
C GLY A 122 -16.35 15.68 -17.19
N TYR A 123 -16.03 16.56 -16.22
CA TYR A 123 -14.72 16.61 -15.58
C TYR A 123 -14.61 15.64 -14.39
N ALA A 124 -15.73 15.35 -13.71
CA ALA A 124 -15.75 14.53 -12.49
C ALA A 124 -15.68 13.03 -12.75
N SER A 125 -16.17 12.49 -13.88
CA SER A 125 -15.85 11.12 -14.35
C SER A 125 -14.35 10.93 -14.64
N GLY A 126 -13.55 11.95 -14.34
CA GLY A 126 -12.14 12.00 -14.61
C GLY A 126 -11.84 12.20 -16.09
N GLY A 127 -12.76 12.75 -16.87
CA GLY A 127 -12.59 12.82 -18.32
C GLY A 127 -12.49 11.44 -19.00
N VAL A 128 -12.86 10.34 -18.32
CA VAL A 128 -12.90 9.01 -18.94
C VAL A 128 -14.29 8.80 -19.55
N GLU A 129 -14.38 8.94 -20.87
CA GLU A 129 -15.64 8.75 -21.59
C GLU A 129 -16.24 7.37 -21.28
N GLY A 130 -17.54 7.35 -20.97
CA GLY A 130 -18.31 6.14 -20.73
C GLY A 130 -18.25 5.55 -19.32
N VAL A 131 -17.37 6.02 -18.42
CA VAL A 131 -17.26 5.48 -17.05
C VAL A 131 -18.14 6.25 -16.06
N PRO A 132 -19.08 5.59 -15.34
CA PRO A 132 -19.89 6.24 -14.33
C PRO A 132 -19.07 6.77 -13.16
N TYR A 133 -19.39 7.98 -12.68
CA TYR A 133 -18.65 8.63 -11.59
C TYR A 133 -18.56 7.78 -10.32
N ILE A 134 -19.64 7.09 -9.96
CA ILE A 134 -19.68 6.22 -8.78
C ILE A 134 -18.62 5.10 -8.87
N LEU A 135 -18.38 4.57 -10.08
CA LEU A 135 -17.39 3.53 -10.31
C LEU A 135 -15.96 4.09 -10.20
N PHE A 136 -15.73 5.26 -10.81
CA PHE A 136 -14.47 6.00 -10.70
C PHE A 136 -14.11 6.30 -9.24
N LEU A 137 -15.07 6.81 -8.48
CA LEU A 137 -14.91 7.19 -7.08
C LEU A 137 -14.66 5.98 -6.18
N THR A 138 -15.47 4.92 -6.32
CA THR A 138 -15.30 3.70 -5.51
C THR A 138 -13.97 3.01 -5.80
N ALA A 139 -13.53 2.95 -7.07
CA ALA A 139 -12.23 2.38 -7.45
C ALA A 139 -11.06 3.11 -6.80
N GLY A 140 -11.16 4.43 -6.59
CA GLY A 140 -10.14 5.21 -5.88
C GLY A 140 -10.24 5.14 -4.35
N LEU A 141 -11.44 5.17 -3.80
CA LEU A 141 -11.66 5.24 -2.35
C LEU A 141 -11.33 3.92 -1.63
N VAL A 142 -11.62 2.77 -2.26
CA VAL A 142 -11.40 1.44 -1.67
C VAL A 142 -9.92 1.24 -1.24
N PRO A 143 -8.92 1.40 -2.12
CA PRO A 143 -7.52 1.29 -1.71
C PRO A 143 -7.12 2.37 -0.69
N TRP A 144 -7.68 3.58 -0.80
CA TRP A 144 -7.38 4.67 0.13
C TRP A 144 -7.87 4.40 1.56
N PHE A 145 -9.09 3.88 1.71
CA PHE A 145 -9.63 3.48 3.01
C PHE A 145 -8.77 2.40 3.66
N TYR A 146 -8.36 1.41 2.88
CA TYR A 146 -7.46 0.37 3.38
C TYR A 146 -6.11 0.93 3.82
N PHE A 147 -5.48 1.81 3.02
CA PHE A 147 -4.23 2.47 3.37
C PHE A 147 -4.32 3.23 4.70
N SER A 148 -5.34 4.08 4.81
CA SER A 148 -5.53 4.96 5.97
C SER A 148 -5.77 4.14 7.24
N GLU A 149 -6.68 3.15 7.18
CA GLU A 149 -7.02 2.29 8.30
C GLU A 149 -5.85 1.40 8.72
N ALA A 150 -5.19 0.76 7.75
CA ALA A 150 -4.10 -0.16 8.05
C ALA A 150 -2.88 0.57 8.60
N LEU A 151 -2.53 1.74 8.08
CA LEU A 151 -1.38 2.53 8.56
C LEU A 151 -1.63 3.06 9.98
N THR A 152 -2.80 3.66 10.23
CA THR A 152 -3.12 4.23 11.55
C THR A 152 -3.21 3.15 12.62
N SER A 153 -3.93 2.05 12.35
CA SER A 153 -4.01 0.91 13.27
C SER A 153 -2.64 0.26 13.53
N ALA A 154 -1.81 0.10 12.50
CA ALA A 154 -0.51 -0.56 12.65
C ALA A 154 0.52 0.33 13.36
N MET A 155 0.47 1.65 13.18
CA MET A 155 1.31 2.62 13.87
C MET A 155 1.13 2.51 15.40
N VAL A 156 -0.11 2.50 15.89
CA VAL A 156 -0.36 2.43 17.35
C VAL A 156 -0.31 1.01 17.92
N SER A 157 -0.05 0.00 17.08
CA SER A 157 -0.12 -1.42 17.47
C SER A 157 0.75 -1.78 18.67
N LEU A 158 1.95 -1.20 18.80
CA LEU A 158 2.83 -1.49 19.93
C LEU A 158 2.26 -0.92 21.24
N LEU A 159 1.68 0.28 21.19
CA LEU A 159 1.09 0.95 22.34
C LEU A 159 -0.15 0.19 22.86
N GLU A 160 -1.03 -0.26 21.96
CA GLU A 160 -2.23 -1.02 22.34
C GLU A 160 -1.90 -2.39 22.95
N TYR A 161 -0.81 -3.02 22.49
CA TYR A 161 -0.35 -4.32 22.98
C TYR A 161 0.73 -4.18 24.07
N ASN A 162 0.82 -3.04 24.76
CA ASN A 162 1.81 -2.79 25.83
C ASN A 162 1.90 -3.92 26.86
N TYR A 163 0.76 -4.50 27.25
CA TYR A 163 0.68 -5.65 28.17
C TYR A 163 1.35 -6.94 27.66
N LEU A 164 1.49 -7.12 26.34
CA LEU A 164 2.27 -8.19 25.72
C LEU A 164 3.75 -7.80 25.57
N VAL A 165 4.02 -6.52 25.30
CA VAL A 165 5.38 -5.99 25.12
C VAL A 165 6.22 -6.18 26.39
N LYS A 166 5.62 -6.03 27.57
CA LYS A 166 6.28 -6.21 28.87
C LYS A 166 6.57 -7.66 29.25
N LYS A 167 6.02 -8.65 28.52
CA LYS A 167 6.23 -10.08 28.81
C LYS A 167 7.40 -10.63 27.98
N VAL A 168 8.44 -11.13 28.68
CA VAL A 168 9.78 -11.50 28.16
C VAL A 168 9.80 -12.45 26.95
N VAL A 169 8.71 -13.18 26.65
CA VAL A 169 8.68 -14.22 25.61
C VAL A 169 7.95 -13.79 24.32
N PHE A 170 7.27 -12.65 24.29
CA PHE A 170 6.45 -12.27 23.12
C PHE A 170 7.25 -11.54 22.02
N LYS A 171 7.12 -11.99 20.78
CA LYS A 171 7.78 -11.39 19.61
C LYS A 171 7.02 -10.15 19.12
N ILE A 172 7.29 -8.99 19.72
CA ILE A 172 6.60 -7.72 19.43
C ILE A 172 6.70 -7.24 17.97
N SER A 173 7.66 -7.77 17.18
CA SER A 173 7.79 -7.53 15.74
C SER A 173 6.57 -7.96 14.92
N ILE A 174 5.73 -8.85 15.46
CA ILE A 174 4.54 -9.35 14.77
C ILE A 174 3.31 -8.43 14.93
N LEU A 175 3.36 -7.45 15.83
CA LEU A 175 2.19 -6.62 16.19
C LEU A 175 1.68 -5.74 15.03
N PRO A 176 2.53 -5.06 14.24
CA PRO A 176 2.05 -4.25 13.12
C PRO A 176 1.30 -5.07 12.07
N ILE A 177 1.83 -6.24 11.70
CA ILE A 177 1.19 -7.08 10.66
C ILE A 177 -0.15 -7.67 11.12
N ILE A 178 -0.35 -7.88 12.43
CA ILE A 178 -1.63 -8.34 12.99
C ILE A 178 -2.72 -7.32 12.65
N LYS A 179 -2.44 -6.03 12.83
CA LYS A 179 -3.36 -4.93 12.53
C LYS A 179 -3.63 -4.80 11.04
N ILE A 180 -2.60 -4.92 10.19
CA ILE A 180 -2.75 -4.84 8.73
C ILE A 180 -3.62 -6.00 8.20
N ILE A 181 -3.42 -7.22 8.71
CA ILE A 181 -4.27 -8.38 8.34
C ILE A 181 -5.70 -8.16 8.82
N ALA A 182 -5.90 -7.62 10.03
CA ALA A 182 -7.24 -7.31 10.53
C ALA A 182 -7.95 -6.27 9.64
N ALA A 183 -7.24 -5.23 9.20
CA ALA A 183 -7.75 -4.23 8.25
C ALA A 183 -8.06 -4.84 6.87
N THR A 184 -7.34 -5.89 6.46
CA THR A 184 -7.58 -6.61 5.20
C THR A 184 -8.98 -7.24 5.15
N PHE A 185 -9.57 -7.62 6.30
CA PHE A 185 -10.93 -8.16 6.33
C PHE A 185 -11.98 -7.13 5.90
N ILE A 186 -11.82 -5.87 6.32
CA ILE A 186 -12.69 -4.75 5.93
C ILE A 186 -12.43 -4.40 4.46
N HIS A 187 -11.16 -4.38 4.06
CA HIS A 187 -10.76 -4.15 2.67
C HIS A 187 -11.39 -5.16 1.71
N ALA A 188 -11.38 -6.45 2.06
CA ALA A 188 -11.99 -7.50 1.24
C ALA A 188 -13.51 -7.27 1.03
N PHE A 189 -14.19 -6.76 2.06
CA PHE A 189 -15.59 -6.35 1.92
C PHE A 189 -15.75 -5.16 0.96
N PHE A 190 -14.91 -4.13 1.07
CA PHE A 190 -14.98 -2.98 0.14
C PHE A 190 -14.59 -3.31 -1.29
N VAL A 191 -13.67 -4.26 -1.49
CA VAL A 191 -13.40 -4.82 -2.82
C VAL A 191 -14.65 -5.50 -3.38
N LEU A 192 -15.38 -6.29 -2.57
CA LEU A 192 -16.64 -6.89 -3.01
C LEU A 192 -17.67 -5.81 -3.38
N VAL A 193 -17.81 -4.75 -2.58
CA VAL A 193 -18.69 -3.61 -2.88
C VAL A 193 -18.30 -2.95 -4.20
N LEU A 194 -17.00 -2.72 -4.45
CA LEU A 194 -16.50 -2.18 -5.71
C LEU A 194 -16.91 -3.04 -6.91
N LEU A 195 -16.77 -4.37 -6.81
CA LEU A 195 -17.15 -5.28 -7.89
C LEU A 195 -18.66 -5.31 -8.13
N ILE A 196 -19.47 -5.18 -7.07
CA ILE A 196 -20.94 -5.06 -7.19
C ILE A 196 -21.29 -3.74 -7.90
N VAL A 197 -20.70 -2.62 -7.48
CA VAL A 197 -20.90 -1.32 -8.13
C VAL A 197 -20.49 -1.38 -9.60
N ALA A 198 -19.35 -2.02 -9.92
CA ALA A 198 -18.93 -2.23 -11.30
C ALA A 198 -19.97 -3.00 -12.11
N ALA A 199 -20.43 -4.15 -11.60
CA ALA A 199 -21.41 -5.00 -12.28
C ALA A 199 -22.76 -4.29 -12.51
N LEU A 200 -23.24 -3.52 -11.53
CA LEU A 200 -24.47 -2.71 -11.65
C LEU A 200 -24.36 -1.62 -12.72
N ASN A 201 -23.14 -1.19 -13.04
CA ASN A 201 -22.84 -0.20 -14.06
C ASN A 201 -22.44 -0.82 -15.41
N GLY A 202 -22.63 -2.13 -15.60
CA GLY A 202 -22.30 -2.84 -16.84
C GLY A 202 -20.83 -3.25 -16.99
N TYR A 203 -20.00 -3.06 -15.95
CA TYR A 203 -18.60 -3.48 -15.92
C TYR A 203 -18.48 -4.81 -15.18
N TYR A 204 -18.54 -5.91 -15.93
CA TYR A 204 -18.41 -7.25 -15.38
C TYR A 204 -16.95 -7.65 -15.11
N PRO A 205 -16.70 -8.52 -14.12
CA PRO A 205 -15.37 -9.04 -13.85
C PRO A 205 -14.73 -9.65 -15.11
N SER A 206 -13.52 -9.21 -15.42
CA SER A 206 -12.71 -9.70 -16.53
C SER A 206 -11.39 -10.28 -15.99
N LEU A 207 -10.53 -10.82 -16.88
CA LEU A 207 -9.20 -11.27 -16.47
C LEU A 207 -8.38 -10.15 -15.78
N TYR A 208 -8.58 -8.90 -16.20
CA TYR A 208 -7.95 -7.73 -15.59
C TYR A 208 -8.36 -7.52 -14.13
N THR A 209 -9.56 -7.98 -13.74
CA THR A 209 -10.07 -7.84 -12.37
C THR A 209 -9.27 -8.66 -11.36
N LEU A 210 -8.55 -9.69 -11.81
CA LEU A 210 -7.59 -10.42 -10.96
C LEU A 210 -6.49 -9.50 -10.41
N GLN A 211 -6.18 -8.40 -11.09
CA GLN A 211 -5.19 -7.43 -10.63
C GLN A 211 -5.62 -6.72 -9.35
N VAL A 212 -6.90 -6.72 -8.97
CA VAL A 212 -7.34 -6.19 -7.67
C VAL A 212 -6.63 -6.92 -6.52
N PHE A 213 -6.39 -8.23 -6.64
CA PHE A 213 -5.62 -8.99 -5.66
C PHE A 213 -4.14 -8.58 -5.64
N TYR A 214 -3.56 -8.36 -6.82
CA TYR A 214 -2.18 -7.87 -6.95
C TYR A 214 -2.02 -6.49 -6.30
N TYR A 215 -2.88 -5.52 -6.62
CA TYR A 215 -2.81 -4.18 -6.06
C TYR A 215 -3.19 -4.14 -4.57
N SER A 216 -4.07 -5.04 -4.10
CA SER A 216 -4.29 -5.25 -2.66
C SER A 216 -3.03 -5.73 -1.95
N PHE A 217 -2.29 -6.65 -2.57
CA PHE A 217 -1.02 -7.14 -2.05
C PHE A 217 0.07 -6.06 -2.07
N CYS A 218 0.16 -5.27 -3.14
CA CYS A 218 1.03 -4.08 -3.20
C CYS A 218 0.73 -3.14 -2.03
N MET A 219 -0.54 -2.80 -1.79
CA MET A 219 -0.94 -1.95 -0.67
C MET A 219 -0.56 -2.58 0.68
N PHE A 220 -0.81 -3.88 0.87
CA PHE A 220 -0.44 -4.60 2.09
C PHE A 220 1.05 -4.47 2.41
N VAL A 221 1.92 -4.72 1.42
CA VAL A 221 3.37 -4.66 1.62
C VAL A 221 3.86 -3.22 1.81
N PHE A 222 3.28 -2.26 1.09
CA PHE A 222 3.59 -0.84 1.24
C PHE A 222 3.23 -0.31 2.63
N VAL A 223 2.03 -0.61 3.13
CA VAL A 223 1.64 -0.26 4.50
C VAL A 223 2.54 -0.94 5.51
N LEU A 224 2.89 -2.22 5.32
CA LEU A 224 3.79 -2.93 6.22
C LEU A 224 5.17 -2.25 6.30
N ALA A 225 5.70 -1.81 5.16
CA ALA A 225 6.96 -1.06 5.08
C ALA A 225 6.92 0.23 5.92
N LEU A 226 5.88 1.05 5.75
CA LEU A 226 5.69 2.28 6.52
C LEU A 226 5.40 2.02 8.00
N SER A 227 4.69 0.94 8.29
CA SER A 227 4.25 0.60 9.65
C SER A 227 5.41 0.32 10.59
N TYR A 228 6.48 -0.33 10.12
CA TYR A 228 7.65 -0.59 10.97
C TYR A 228 8.37 0.70 11.39
N THR A 229 8.44 1.70 10.51
CA THR A 229 8.97 3.01 10.86
C THR A 229 8.04 3.72 11.84
N THR A 230 6.77 3.88 11.45
CA THR A 230 5.80 4.68 12.21
C THR A 230 5.51 4.10 13.59
N CYS A 231 5.35 2.78 13.71
CA CYS A 231 5.11 2.13 15.01
C CYS A 231 6.30 2.22 15.96
N SER A 232 7.53 2.25 15.42
CA SER A 232 8.72 2.41 16.24
C SER A 232 8.88 3.84 16.74
N VAL A 233 8.63 4.82 15.87
CA VAL A 233 8.83 6.24 16.18
C VAL A 233 7.75 6.77 17.11
N VAL A 234 6.49 6.34 16.95
CA VAL A 234 5.37 6.85 17.78
C VAL A 234 5.55 6.56 19.28
N ILE A 235 6.31 5.53 19.65
CA ILE A 235 6.64 5.22 21.04
C ILE A 235 7.43 6.35 21.70
N PHE A 236 8.36 6.97 20.95
CA PHE A 236 9.22 8.05 21.43
C PHE A 236 8.63 9.43 21.16
N PHE A 237 7.84 9.55 20.09
CA PHE A 237 7.26 10.80 19.63
C PHE A 237 5.76 10.63 19.37
N ARG A 238 4.95 10.87 20.40
CA ARG A 238 3.50 10.62 20.38
C ARG A 238 2.75 11.49 19.38
N ASP A 239 3.24 12.70 19.10
CA ASP A 239 2.64 13.63 18.14
C ASP A 239 2.69 13.09 16.70
N LEU A 240 3.50 12.06 16.43
CA LEU A 240 3.49 11.37 15.14
C LEU A 240 2.09 10.90 14.74
N GLN A 241 1.23 10.52 15.69
CA GLN A 241 -0.13 10.09 15.37
C GLN A 241 -0.94 11.22 14.72
N SER A 242 -0.93 12.40 15.32
CA SER A 242 -1.61 13.59 14.79
C SER A 242 -1.02 14.00 13.44
N ILE A 243 0.31 13.97 13.31
CA ILE A 243 1.01 14.31 12.06
C ILE A 243 0.62 13.35 10.94
N VAL A 244 0.62 12.04 11.19
CA VAL A 244 0.21 11.04 10.19
C VAL A 244 -1.25 11.23 9.79
N ASN A 245 -2.14 11.53 10.73
CA ASN A 245 -3.55 11.79 10.41
C ASN A 245 -3.73 13.02 9.50
N ILE A 246 -2.96 14.10 9.73
CA ILE A 246 -2.95 15.27 8.84
C ILE A 246 -2.42 14.88 7.46
N PHE A 247 -1.33 14.10 7.38
CA PHE A 247 -0.80 13.62 6.10
C PHE A 247 -1.77 12.72 5.35
N LEU A 248 -2.55 11.90 6.05
CA LEU A 248 -3.61 11.12 5.43
C LEU A 248 -4.71 12.04 4.87
N GLN A 249 -5.15 13.04 5.65
CA GLN A 249 -6.14 13.99 5.17
C GLN A 249 -5.69 14.72 3.90
N VAL A 250 -4.45 15.22 3.86
CA VAL A 250 -3.87 15.87 2.68
C VAL A 250 -3.62 14.86 1.55
N GLY A 251 -3.13 13.67 1.90
CA GLY A 251 -2.78 12.61 0.97
C GLY A 251 -3.96 12.10 0.13
N MET A 252 -5.17 12.16 0.67
CA MET A 252 -6.41 11.86 -0.06
C MET A 252 -6.57 12.76 -1.29
N TRP A 253 -6.19 14.04 -1.17
CA TRP A 253 -6.27 15.02 -2.24
C TRP A 253 -5.01 15.04 -3.11
N ALA A 254 -3.84 14.74 -2.53
CA ALA A 254 -2.59 14.65 -3.28
C ALA A 254 -2.50 13.40 -4.19
N THR A 255 -3.30 12.38 -3.89
CA THR A 255 -3.47 11.17 -4.71
C THR A 255 -4.70 11.38 -5.61
N PRO A 256 -4.72 10.92 -6.88
CA PRO A 256 -5.86 11.08 -7.77
C PRO A 256 -7.02 10.14 -7.39
N VAL A 257 -7.51 10.21 -6.15
CA VAL A 257 -8.64 9.42 -5.64
C VAL A 257 -9.96 10.01 -6.13
N LEU A 258 -10.12 11.32 -5.98
CA LEU A 258 -11.36 12.05 -6.29
C LEU A 258 -11.32 12.77 -7.65
N TRP A 259 -10.15 12.80 -8.30
CA TRP A 259 -9.87 13.53 -9.54
C TRP A 259 -8.98 12.67 -10.45
N ASN A 260 -8.93 12.98 -11.75
CA ASN A 260 -8.14 12.21 -12.71
C ASN A 260 -6.82 12.92 -13.02
N ILE A 261 -5.74 12.15 -13.01
CA ILE A 261 -4.41 12.62 -13.37
C ILE A 261 -4.34 13.14 -14.82
N ASN A 262 -5.16 12.61 -15.72
CA ASN A 262 -5.18 12.98 -17.13
C ASN A 262 -5.73 14.39 -17.40
N ASP A 263 -6.41 15.00 -16.43
CA ASP A 263 -6.95 16.36 -16.54
C ASP A 263 -5.84 17.43 -16.51
N PHE A 264 -4.61 17.05 -16.13
CA PHE A 264 -3.49 17.96 -15.93
C PHE A 264 -2.42 17.83 -17.04
N PRO A 265 -1.64 18.89 -17.32
CA PRO A 265 -0.49 18.84 -18.21
C PRO A 265 0.54 17.77 -17.79
N MET A 266 1.21 17.17 -18.78
CA MET A 266 2.17 16.06 -18.61
C MET A 266 3.20 16.28 -17.48
N LYS A 267 3.71 17.51 -17.30
CA LYS A 267 4.68 17.84 -16.22
C LYS A 267 4.09 17.63 -14.82
N LEU A 268 2.83 18.02 -14.59
CA LEU A 268 2.17 17.82 -13.31
C LEU A 268 1.83 16.34 -13.09
N GLN A 269 1.45 15.61 -14.15
CA GLN A 269 1.24 14.17 -14.06
C GLN A 269 2.51 13.45 -13.59
N MET A 270 3.69 13.83 -14.10
CA MET A 270 4.97 13.26 -13.67
C MET A 270 5.26 13.51 -12.19
N ILE A 271 4.95 14.72 -11.68
CA ILE A 271 5.15 15.05 -10.26
C ILE A 271 4.21 14.23 -9.38
N VAL A 272 2.94 14.11 -9.76
CA VAL A 272 1.94 13.34 -9.02
C VAL A 272 2.34 11.87 -8.97
N LYS A 273 2.81 11.29 -10.10
CA LYS A 273 3.26 9.88 -10.19
C LYS A 273 4.45 9.52 -9.29
N ILE A 274 5.15 10.50 -8.69
CA ILE A 274 6.16 10.23 -7.65
C ILE A 274 5.51 9.63 -6.40
N ASN A 275 4.26 9.97 -6.10
CA ASN A 275 3.55 9.36 -4.97
C ASN A 275 3.23 7.87 -5.29
N PRO A 276 3.77 6.89 -4.54
CA PRO A 276 3.57 5.47 -4.83
C PRO A 276 2.11 5.01 -4.67
N LEU A 277 1.27 5.77 -3.96
CA LEU A 277 -0.17 5.46 -3.86
C LEU A 277 -0.90 5.68 -5.18
N VAL A 278 -0.38 6.53 -6.07
CA VAL A 278 -0.94 6.74 -7.42
C VAL A 278 -0.94 5.44 -8.21
N TYR A 279 0.14 4.69 -8.15
CA TYR A 279 0.26 3.39 -8.82
C TYR A 279 -0.85 2.42 -8.38
N ILE A 280 -1.18 2.41 -7.09
CA ILE A 280 -2.21 1.52 -6.57
C ILE A 280 -3.60 2.00 -6.97
N VAL A 281 -3.89 3.30 -6.82
CA VAL A 281 -5.21 3.87 -7.17
C VAL A 281 -5.51 3.69 -8.66
N GLU A 282 -4.57 4.03 -9.54
CA GLU A 282 -4.72 3.79 -10.98
C GLU A 282 -4.77 2.28 -11.30
N GLY A 283 -4.06 1.46 -10.54
CA GLY A 283 -4.13 0.01 -10.65
C GLY A 283 -5.54 -0.56 -10.41
N TYR A 284 -6.25 -0.06 -9.41
CA TYR A 284 -7.65 -0.45 -9.16
C TYR A 284 -8.56 -0.03 -10.31
N ARG A 285 -8.36 1.16 -10.87
CA ARG A 285 -9.09 1.65 -12.04
C ARG A 285 -8.85 0.76 -13.26
N SER A 286 -7.59 0.43 -13.54
CA SER A 286 -7.20 -0.47 -14.63
C SER A 286 -7.75 -1.89 -14.46
N ALA A 287 -7.83 -2.39 -13.22
CA ALA A 287 -8.38 -3.70 -12.93
C ALA A 287 -9.89 -3.80 -13.15
N VAL A 288 -10.64 -2.71 -12.95
CA VAL A 288 -12.10 -2.69 -13.01
C VAL A 288 -12.62 -2.27 -14.38
N TYR A 289 -12.09 -1.19 -14.95
CA TYR A 289 -12.60 -0.64 -16.23
C TYR A 289 -11.51 -0.26 -17.24
N GLY A 290 -10.29 0.09 -16.80
CA GLY A 290 -9.23 0.56 -17.71
C GLY A 290 -8.60 -0.52 -18.60
N LYS A 291 -8.73 -1.80 -18.23
CA LYS A 291 -8.27 -2.97 -19.01
C LYS A 291 -6.79 -2.89 -19.42
N GLN A 292 -5.95 -2.40 -18.52
CA GLN A 292 -4.50 -2.36 -18.70
C GLN A 292 -3.84 -3.30 -17.68
N TRP A 293 -2.88 -4.11 -18.12
CA TRP A 293 -2.11 -4.94 -17.19
C TRP A 293 -0.97 -4.18 -16.52
N PHE A 294 -0.63 -4.55 -15.28
CA PHE A 294 0.42 -3.91 -14.49
C PHE A 294 1.80 -3.95 -15.18
N TRP A 295 2.07 -4.99 -15.99
CA TRP A 295 3.32 -5.11 -16.73
C TRP A 295 3.39 -4.19 -17.96
N GLU A 296 2.26 -3.67 -18.43
CA GLU A 296 2.24 -2.69 -19.52
C GLU A 296 2.77 -1.33 -19.04
N ASP A 297 2.57 -0.99 -17.76
CA ASP A 297 3.26 0.12 -17.09
C ASP A 297 4.44 -0.38 -16.25
N PHE A 298 5.45 -0.89 -16.96
CA PHE A 298 6.65 -1.46 -16.35
C PHE A 298 7.40 -0.46 -15.45
N TYR A 299 7.52 0.80 -15.87
CA TYR A 299 8.26 1.82 -15.11
C TYR A 299 7.59 2.12 -13.77
N SER A 300 6.27 2.34 -13.74
CA SER A 300 5.56 2.60 -12.49
C SER A 300 5.58 1.39 -11.56
N THR A 301 5.46 0.17 -12.12
CA THR A 301 5.56 -1.08 -11.36
C THR A 301 6.92 -1.25 -10.68
N VAL A 302 8.01 -1.08 -11.45
CA VAL A 302 9.37 -1.20 -10.91
C VAL A 302 9.64 -0.11 -9.87
N TYR A 303 9.26 1.14 -10.17
CA TYR A 303 9.39 2.27 -9.25
C TYR A 303 8.71 1.99 -7.90
N PHE A 304 7.45 1.55 -7.94
CA PHE A 304 6.67 1.23 -6.75
C PHE A 304 7.36 0.18 -5.86
N TRP A 305 7.81 -0.93 -6.46
CA TRP A 305 8.45 -2.01 -5.71
C TRP A 305 9.81 -1.60 -5.14
N ILE A 306 10.60 -0.82 -5.88
CA ILE A 306 11.88 -0.29 -5.37
C ILE A 306 11.63 0.59 -4.14
N ILE A 307 10.72 1.56 -4.23
CA ILE A 307 10.39 2.46 -3.11
C ILE A 307 9.88 1.65 -1.92
N THR A 308 8.99 0.68 -2.16
CA THR A 308 8.45 -0.19 -1.09
C THR A 308 9.54 -0.98 -0.38
N VAL A 309 10.46 -1.59 -1.12
CA VAL A 309 11.58 -2.36 -0.56
C VAL A 309 12.54 -1.47 0.22
N VAL A 310 12.85 -0.27 -0.30
CA VAL A 310 13.71 0.71 0.37
C VAL A 310 13.07 1.16 1.70
N LEU A 311 11.79 1.52 1.69
CA LEU A 311 11.06 1.91 2.88
C LEU A 311 10.98 0.77 3.90
N PHE A 312 10.77 -0.47 3.45
CA PHE A 312 10.76 -1.64 4.32
C PHE A 312 12.13 -1.87 4.96
N GLY A 313 13.21 -1.72 4.18
CA GLY A 313 14.58 -1.80 4.68
C GLY A 313 14.86 -0.75 5.75
N ILE A 314 14.52 0.51 5.48
CA ILE A 314 14.66 1.62 6.43
C ILE A 314 13.85 1.34 7.71
N GLY A 315 12.58 0.98 7.57
CA GLY A 315 11.70 0.67 8.71
C GLY A 315 12.20 -0.51 9.52
N ALA A 316 12.73 -1.56 8.87
CA ALA A 316 13.32 -2.71 9.55
C ALA A 316 14.55 -2.33 10.39
N LEU A 317 15.41 -1.45 9.87
CA LEU A 317 16.59 -0.98 10.57
C LEU A 317 16.22 -0.11 11.78
N ILE A 318 15.28 0.82 11.59
CA ILE A 318 14.76 1.69 12.66
C ILE A 318 14.13 0.83 13.75
N PHE A 319 13.24 -0.09 13.39
CA PHE A 319 12.58 -0.99 14.34
C PHE A 319 13.61 -1.81 15.13
N LYS A 320 14.59 -2.41 14.47
CA LYS A 320 15.64 -3.19 15.14
C LYS A 320 16.46 -2.33 16.12
N LYS A 321 16.79 -1.10 15.73
CA LYS A 321 17.57 -0.17 16.55
C LYS A 321 16.79 0.32 17.78
N LEU A 322 15.51 0.65 17.61
CA LEU A 322 14.69 1.21 18.69
C LEU A 322 14.10 0.14 19.61
N LYS A 323 13.93 -1.10 19.11
CA LYS A 323 13.34 -2.23 19.86
C LYS A 323 13.94 -2.46 21.24
N ILE A 324 15.24 -2.24 21.41
CA ILE A 324 15.92 -2.46 22.69
C ILE A 324 15.45 -1.49 23.80
N HIS A 325 14.91 -0.33 23.42
CA HIS A 325 14.48 0.71 24.36
C HIS A 325 12.96 0.72 24.59
N PHE A 326 12.19 -0.11 23.86
CA PHE A 326 10.74 -0.10 23.97
C PHE A 326 10.27 -0.44 25.39
N ALA A 327 10.93 -1.41 26.05
CA ALA A 327 10.56 -1.83 27.41
C ALA A 327 10.78 -0.73 28.46
N ASP A 328 11.75 0.17 28.25
CA ASP A 328 12.08 1.22 29.21
C ASP A 328 11.11 2.41 29.15
N ILE A 329 10.47 2.62 28.00
CA ILE A 329 9.61 3.78 27.72
C ILE A 329 8.13 3.47 27.92
N MET A 330 7.75 2.20 27.74
CA MET A 330 6.36 1.72 27.73
C MET A 330 5.88 1.27 29.10
#